data_AF-A0AAE1EGC3-F1
#
_entry.id   AF-A0AAE1EGC3-F1
#
_cell.length_a   1.000
_cell.length_b   1.000
_cell.length_c   1.000
_cell.angle_alpha   90.00
_cell.angle_beta   90.00
_cell.angle_gamma   90.00
#
_symmetry.space_group_name_H-M   'P 1'
#
loop_
_entity.id
_entity.type
_entity.pdbx_description
1 polymer ?
#
loop_
_entity_poly.entity_id
_entity_poly.type
_entity_poly.pdbx_seq_one_letter_code
_entity_poly.pdbx_strand_id
1 'polypeptide(L)' 'NYAPTIAIQRYALKNHNCQQVLWLYGEDQQLTEVGTMNLFVYWINENGEEELITPTLETGLVLPGITRK' A
#
# COMPACT_ATOMS: atom_id res chain seq x y z
N ASN A 1 1.55 -2.33 -14.98
CA ASN A 1 1.67 -1.99 -13.55
C ASN A 1 2.48 -0.72 -13.30
N TYR A 2 3.69 -0.54 -13.87
CA TYR A 2 4.58 0.57 -13.46
C TYR A 2 4.48 1.87 -14.29
N ALA A 3 4.44 1.81 -15.62
CA ALA A 3 4.51 3.03 -16.45
C ALA A 3 3.42 4.09 -16.12
N PRO A 4 2.15 3.73 -15.86
CA PRO A 4 1.12 4.69 -15.49
C PRO A 4 1.36 5.40 -14.13
N THR A 5 2.19 4.83 -13.26
CA THR A 5 2.40 5.37 -11.90
C THR A 5 3.35 6.57 -11.88
N ILE A 6 4.16 6.77 -12.92
CA ILE A 6 5.17 7.83 -13.00
C ILE A 6 4.55 9.22 -12.87
N ALA A 7 3.40 9.45 -13.52
CA ALA A 7 2.70 10.73 -13.47
C ALA A 7 2.17 11.02 -12.05
N ILE A 8 1.58 10.00 -11.40
CA ILE A 8 1.04 10.11 -10.04
C ILE A 8 2.16 10.33 -9.02
N GLN A 9 3.27 9.62 -9.13
CA GLN A 9 4.45 9.81 -8.29
C GLN A 9 5.01 11.24 -8.40
N ARG A 10 5.09 11.78 -9.62
CA ARG A 10 5.51 13.18 -9.85
C ARG A 10 4.51 14.17 -9.26
N TYR A 11 3.22 13.90 -9.38
CA TYR A 11 2.15 14.73 -8.80
C TYR A 11 2.24 14.75 -7.27
N ALA A 12 2.42 13.60 -6.63
CA ALA A 12 2.58 13.47 -5.18
C ALA A 12 3.80 14.26 -4.67
N LEU A 13 4.95 14.13 -5.34
CA LEU A 13 6.15 14.87 -4.98
C LEU A 13 5.97 16.39 -5.14
N LYS A 14 5.49 16.84 -6.31
CA LYS A 14 5.43 18.27 -6.64
C LYS A 14 4.37 19.04 -5.84
N ASN A 15 3.22 18.44 -5.60
CA ASN A 15 2.07 19.15 -5.04
C ASN A 15 1.87 18.88 -3.54
N HIS A 16 2.34 17.72 -3.06
CA HIS A 16 2.09 17.28 -1.69
C HIS A 16 3.37 17.01 -0.89
N ASN A 17 4.54 17.21 -1.50
CA ASN A 17 5.84 16.88 -0.90
C ASN A 17 5.93 15.42 -0.40
N CYS A 18 5.16 14.52 -1.03
CA CYS A 18 5.13 13.10 -0.69
C CYS A 18 6.19 12.34 -1.49
N GLN A 19 6.92 11.46 -0.83
CA GLN A 19 8.01 10.70 -1.45
C GLN A 19 7.54 9.42 -2.14
N GLN A 20 6.36 8.89 -1.81
CA GLN A 20 5.78 7.67 -2.37
C GLN A 20 4.25 7.81 -2.43
N VAL A 21 3.61 6.93 -3.20
CA VAL A 21 2.15 6.83 -3.33
C VAL A 21 1.66 5.64 -2.54
N LEU A 22 0.72 5.84 -1.62
CA LEU A 22 -0.08 4.77 -1.02
C LEU A 22 -1.23 4.45 -1.97
N TRP A 23 -1.29 3.23 -2.49
CA TRP A 23 -2.34 2.80 -3.39
C TRP A 23 -3.58 2.40 -2.61
N LEU A 24 -4.71 2.99 -2.99
CA LEU A 24 -6.03 2.74 -2.42
C LEU A 24 -6.90 2.03 -3.46
N TYR A 25 -7.76 1.11 -3.01
CA TYR A 25 -8.68 0.38 -3.87
C TYR A 25 -10.08 0.27 -3.25
N GLY A 26 -11.09 0.19 -4.11
CA GLY A 26 -12.48 0.05 -3.68
C GLY A 26 -13.11 1.35 -3.17
N GLU A 27 -14.40 1.29 -2.88
CA GLU A 27 -15.16 2.42 -2.31
C GLU A 27 -14.75 2.71 -0.85
N ASP A 28 -14.30 1.68 -0.15
CA ASP A 28 -13.84 1.67 1.24
C ASP A 28 -12.36 2.05 1.39
N GLN A 29 -11.68 2.40 0.30
CA GLN A 29 -10.29 2.89 0.30
C GLN A 29 -9.30 1.93 0.97
N GLN A 30 -9.40 0.64 0.64
CA GLN A 30 -8.49 -0.38 1.15
C GLN A 30 -7.04 -0.04 0.80
N LEU A 31 -6.16 -0.13 1.80
CA LEU A 31 -4.73 0.03 1.62
C LEU A 31 -4.16 -1.20 0.89
N THR A 32 -3.34 -1.02 -0.15
CA THR A 32 -2.79 -2.14 -0.93
C THR A 32 -1.26 -2.18 -0.93
N GLU A 33 -0.61 -1.19 -1.52
CA GLU A 33 0.84 -1.12 -1.69
C GLU A 33 1.36 0.31 -1.51
N VAL A 34 2.64 0.47 -1.18
CA VAL A 34 3.33 1.77 -1.14
C VAL A 34 4.33 1.82 -2.28
N GLY A 35 4.03 2.61 -3.32
CA GLY A 35 4.86 2.72 -4.51
C GLY A 35 4.96 1.39 -5.23
N THR A 36 6.12 0.73 -5.09
CA THR A 36 6.39 -0.62 -5.63
C THR A 36 6.75 -1.62 -4.52
N MET A 37 6.24 -1.39 -3.30
CA MET A 37 6.52 -2.19 -2.11
C MET A 37 5.21 -2.68 -1.49
N ASN A 38 5.23 -3.88 -0.93
CA ASN A 38 4.11 -4.35 -0.10
C ASN A 38 4.00 -3.50 1.18
N LEU A 39 2.76 -3.31 1.65
CA LEU A 39 2.47 -2.60 2.90
C LEU A 39 2.37 -3.56 4.08
N PHE A 40 2.94 -3.16 5.22
CA PHE A 40 2.75 -3.79 6.51
C PHE A 40 2.39 -2.71 7.54
N VAL A 41 1.48 -3.02 8.46
CA VAL A 41 1.07 -2.16 9.56
C VAL A 41 1.25 -2.93 10.85
N TYR A 42 2.04 -2.38 11.78
CA TYR A 42 2.15 -2.87 13.14
C TYR A 42 1.41 -1.91 14.07
N TRP A 43 0.44 -2.43 14.81
CA TRP A 43 -0.44 -1.61 15.65
C TRP A 43 -1.04 -2.42 16.81
N ILE A 44 -1.78 -1.73 17.68
CA ILE A 44 -2.69 -2.37 18.62
C ILE A 44 -4.05 -2.44 17.94
N ASN A 45 -4.57 -3.65 17.73
CA ASN A 45 -5.85 -3.85 17.06
C ASN A 45 -7.03 -3.43 17.96
N GLU A 46 -8.25 -3.51 17.43
CA GLU A 46 -9.47 -3.14 18.15
C GLU A 46 -9.75 -4.00 19.40
N ASN A 47 -9.10 -5.17 19.51
CA ASN A 47 -9.18 -6.05 20.67
C ASN A 47 -8.11 -5.76 21.73
N GLY A 48 -7.22 -4.78 21.50
CA GLY A 48 -6.13 -4.43 22.43
C GLY A 48 -4.87 -5.29 22.28
N GLU A 49 -4.74 -6.03 21.18
CA GLU A 49 -3.62 -6.95 20.93
C GLU A 49 -2.58 -6.34 19.99
N GLU A 50 -1.30 -6.61 20.22
CA GLU A 50 -0.23 -6.30 19.28
C GLU A 50 -0.38 -7.16 18.01
N GLU A 51 -0.53 -6.50 16.87
CA GLU A 51 -0.79 -7.15 15.59
C GLU A 51 0.08 -6.57 14.48
N LEU A 52 0.64 -7.45 13.65
CA LEU A 52 1.25 -7.11 12.36
C LEU A 52 0.33 -7.60 11.24
N ILE A 53 -0.24 -6.67 10.48
CA ILE A 53 -1.17 -6.97 9.38
C ILE A 53 -0.64 -6.47 8.03
N THR A 54 -1.01 -7.16 6.96
CA THR A 54 -0.70 -6.80 5.56
C THR A 54 -1.89 -7.15 4.67
N PRO A 55 -2.14 -6.42 3.56
CA PRO A 55 -3.21 -6.75 2.63
C PRO A 55 -3.14 -8.18 2.06
N THR A 56 -4.30 -8.79 1.86
CA THR A 56 -4.43 -10.17 1.32
C THR A 56 -4.04 -10.26 -0.17
N LEU A 57 -3.62 -11.45 -0.61
CA LEU A 57 -3.31 -11.74 -2.02
C LEU A 57 -4.49 -12.34 -2.80
N GLU A 58 -5.62 -12.64 -2.15
CA GLU A 58 -6.73 -13.41 -2.73
C GLU A 58 -7.33 -12.76 -3.99
N THR A 59 -7.41 -11.43 -4.01
CA THR A 59 -7.95 -10.68 -5.17
C THR A 59 -6.97 -10.59 -6.34
N GLY A 60 -5.70 -10.94 -6.14
CA GLY A 60 -4.63 -10.76 -7.12
C GLY A 60 -4.21 -9.30 -7.35
N LEU A 61 -4.73 -8.35 -6.55
CA LEU A 61 -4.45 -6.92 -6.69
C LEU A 61 -3.04 -6.53 -6.22
N VAL A 62 -2.56 -7.16 -5.14
CA VAL A 62 -1.26 -6.91 -4.52
C VAL A 62 -0.21 -7.87 -5.08
N LEU A 63 1.00 -7.37 -5.36
CA LEU A 63 2.06 -8.23 -5.89
C LEU A 63 2.61 -9.16 -4.79
N PRO A 64 2.83 -10.46 -5.07
CA PRO A 64 3.37 -11.41 -4.10
C PRO A 64 4.88 -11.22 -3.92
N GLY A 65 5.29 -10.18 -3.19
CA GLY A 65 6.70 -9.87 -2.95
C GLY A 65 7.41 -10.95 -2.13
N ILE A 66 8.68 -11.21 -2.44
CA ILE A 66 9.47 -12.24 -1.75
C ILE A 66 9.71 -11.87 -0.28
N THR A 67 10.02 -10.60 0.02
CA THR A 67 10.22 -10.11 1.40
C THR A 67 8.93 -10.13 2.23
N ARG A 68 7.75 -10.16 1.59
CA ARG A 68 6.46 -10.26 2.28
C ARG A 68 6.20 -11.68 2.83
N LYS A 69 6.80 -12.70 2.20
CA LYS A 69 6.61 -14.11 2.55
C LYS A 69 7.42 -14.48 3.78
#